data_AF-A0A194ADF6-F1
#
_entry.id   AF-A0A194ADF6-F1
#
_cell.length_a   1.000
_cell.length_b   1.000
_cell.length_c   1.000
_cell.angle_alpha   90.00
_cell.angle_beta   90.00
_cell.angle_gamma   90.00
#
_symmetry.space_group_name_H-M   'P 1'
#
loop_
_entity.id
_entity.type
_entity.pdbx_description
1 polymer ?
#
loop_
_entity_poly.entity_id
_entity_poly.type
_entity_poly.pdbx_seq_one_letter_code
_entity_poly.pdbx_strand_id
1 'polypeptide(L)'
;MEKQKMDSIYKEALCTWGVEAQLAMVAEEATELATAALHVLRNRPALEQLAEEAADMEIMLSQLRLMIGGKRIDGKKAIKLERLRKTLNEVNNVFLDNEEDVKRIAG
;
A
#
# COMPACT_ATOMS: atom_id res chain seq x y z
N MET A 1 14.29 -12.64 13.91
CA MET A 1 14.07 -12.22 15.31
C MET A 1 13.16 -11.00 15.39
N GLU A 2 13.36 -9.97 14.58
CA GLU A 2 12.50 -8.76 14.53
C GLU A 2 11.04 -9.05 14.18
N LYS A 3 10.78 -9.86 13.14
CA LYS A 3 9.40 -10.22 12.74
C LYS A 3 8.60 -10.88 13.88
N GLN A 4 9.22 -11.77 14.67
CA GLN A 4 8.57 -12.40 15.82
C GLN A 4 8.25 -11.39 16.93
N LYS A 5 9.09 -10.36 17.11
CA LYS A 5 8.88 -9.28 18.07
C LYS A 5 7.77 -8.32 17.64
N MET A 6 7.67 -8.01 16.35
CA MET A 6 6.52 -7.25 15.81
C MET A 6 5.23 -8.05 15.91
N ASP A 7 5.26 -9.35 15.57
CA ASP A 7 4.09 -10.22 15.71
C ASP A 7 3.60 -10.31 17.17
N SER A 8 4.49 -10.21 18.17
CA SER A 8 4.07 -10.16 19.58
C SER A 8 3.39 -8.84 19.95
N ILE A 9 3.91 -7.70 19.49
CA ILE A 9 3.33 -6.37 19.75
C ILE A 9 1.93 -6.27 19.12
N TYR A 10 1.78 -6.75 17.89
CA TYR A 10 0.48 -6.72 17.19
C TYR A 10 -0.55 -7.64 17.83
N LYS A 11 -0.13 -8.79 18.34
CA LYS A 11 -1.02 -9.67 19.12
C LYS A 11 -1.42 -9.03 20.44
N GLU A 12 -0.50 -8.37 21.12
CA GLU A 12 -0.79 -7.66 22.36
C GLU A 12 -1.80 -6.53 22.14
N ALA A 13 -1.65 -5.76 21.06
CA ALA A 13 -2.62 -4.74 20.66
C ALA A 13 -4.02 -5.33 20.45
N LEU A 14 -4.12 -6.45 19.71
CA LEU A 14 -5.40 -7.13 19.48
C LEU A 14 -6.01 -7.68 20.78
N CYS A 15 -5.19 -8.23 21.68
CA CYS A 15 -5.66 -8.71 22.98
C CYS A 15 -6.12 -7.56 23.90
N THR A 16 -5.48 -6.40 23.80
CA THR A 16 -5.75 -5.25 24.68
C THR A 16 -7.01 -4.49 24.25
N TRP A 17 -7.18 -4.25 22.95
CA TRP A 17 -8.23 -3.36 22.45
C TRP A 17 -9.33 -4.07 21.65
N GLY A 18 -9.12 -5.33 21.23
CA GLY A 18 -10.09 -6.10 20.46
C GLY A 18 -10.08 -5.81 18.96
N VAL A 19 -10.78 -6.66 18.20
CA VAL A 19 -10.78 -6.64 16.73
C VAL A 19 -11.50 -5.42 16.19
N GLU A 20 -12.64 -5.05 16.78
CA GLU A 20 -13.47 -3.93 16.35
C GLU A 20 -12.72 -2.59 16.43
N ALA A 21 -12.01 -2.37 17.54
CA ALA A 21 -11.19 -1.16 17.72
C ALA A 21 -10.03 -1.12 16.71
N GLN A 22 -9.36 -2.25 16.45
CA GLN A 22 -8.28 -2.30 15.47
C GLN A 22 -8.78 -2.14 14.02
N LEU A 23 -10.01 -2.59 13.71
CA LEU A 23 -10.64 -2.29 12.42
C LEU A 23 -10.99 -0.81 12.26
N ALA A 24 -11.39 -0.13 13.35
CA ALA A 24 -11.59 1.32 13.34
C ALA A 24 -10.27 2.06 13.07
N MET A 25 -9.18 1.66 13.74
CA MET A 25 -7.85 2.23 13.48
C MET A 25 -7.42 2.05 12.03
N VAL A 26 -7.62 0.87 11.44
CA VAL A 26 -7.33 0.65 9.99
C VAL A 26 -8.05 1.68 9.11
N ALA A 27 -9.28 2.08 9.44
CA ALA A 27 -10.03 3.07 8.68
C ALA A 27 -9.53 4.51 8.91
N GLU A 28 -9.11 4.82 10.14
CA GLU A 28 -8.52 6.11 10.51
C GLU A 28 -7.19 6.34 9.78
N GLU A 29 -6.23 5.42 9.93
CA GLU A 29 -4.91 5.52 9.28
C GLU A 29 -5.02 5.57 7.75
N ALA A 30 -5.98 4.83 7.17
CA ALA A 30 -6.23 4.89 5.73
C ALA A 30 -6.73 6.28 5.28
N THR A 31 -7.48 6.98 6.13
CA THR A 31 -8.00 8.33 5.87
C THR A 31 -6.90 9.37 6.03
N GLU A 32 -6.03 9.21 7.04
CA GLU A 32 -4.89 10.09 7.27
C GLU A 32 -3.86 9.96 6.14
N LEU A 33 -3.51 8.74 5.74
CA LEU A 33 -2.65 8.48 4.58
C LEU A 33 -3.22 9.07 3.28
N ALA A 34 -4.53 8.93 3.05
CA ALA A 34 -5.19 9.55 1.89
C ALA A 34 -5.08 11.08 1.94
N THR A 35 -5.24 11.68 3.12
CA THR A 35 -5.14 13.13 3.32
C THR A 35 -3.73 13.63 3.08
N ALA A 36 -2.70 12.95 3.63
CA ALA A 36 -1.31 13.28 3.42
C ALA A 36 -0.92 13.19 1.93
N ALA A 37 -1.38 12.15 1.22
CA ALA A 37 -1.16 12.02 -0.22
C ALA A 37 -1.77 13.20 -1.01
N LEU A 38 -2.98 13.63 -0.66
CA LEU A 38 -3.63 14.79 -1.28
C LEU A 38 -2.90 16.10 -0.99
N HIS A 39 -2.26 16.25 0.19
CA HIS A 39 -1.41 17.40 0.48
C HIS A 39 -0.18 17.45 -0.42
N VAL A 40 0.50 16.31 -0.61
CA VAL A 40 1.66 16.20 -1.52
C VAL A 40 1.25 16.56 -2.95
N LEU A 41 0.13 16.03 -3.44
CA LEU A 41 -0.38 16.34 -4.79
C LEU A 41 -0.74 17.82 -4.99
N ARG A 42 -1.00 18.56 -3.90
CA ARG A 42 -1.27 20.01 -3.92
C ARG A 42 0.00 20.84 -3.69
N ASN A 43 1.18 20.26 -3.88
CA ASN A 43 2.50 20.89 -3.69
C ASN A 43 2.70 21.48 -2.29
N ARG A 44 2.13 20.86 -1.25
CA ARG A 44 2.45 21.20 0.14
C ARG A 44 3.67 20.38 0.61
N PRO A 45 4.57 20.95 1.42
CA PRO A 45 5.66 20.18 2.02
C PRO A 45 5.07 19.19 3.03
N ALA A 46 4.82 17.96 2.59
CA ALA A 46 4.12 16.93 3.35
C ALA A 46 4.73 15.53 3.14
N LEU A 47 5.98 15.43 2.67
CA LEU A 47 6.62 14.12 2.45
C LEU A 47 6.91 13.39 3.77
N GLU A 48 7.33 14.10 4.81
CA GLU A 48 7.51 13.51 6.15
C GLU A 48 6.18 13.04 6.73
N GLN A 49 5.14 13.87 6.65
CA GLN A 49 3.79 13.46 7.05
C GLN A 49 3.34 12.23 6.26
N LEU A 50 3.52 12.22 4.93
CA LEU A 50 3.16 11.07 4.10
C LEU A 50 3.94 9.80 4.51
N ALA A 51 5.20 9.93 4.93
CA ALA A 51 6.00 8.81 5.41
C ALA A 51 5.52 8.29 6.77
N GLU A 52 5.12 9.20 7.67
CA GLU A 52 4.50 8.88 8.97
C GLU A 52 3.21 8.08 8.77
N GLU A 53 2.24 8.63 8.04
CA GLU A 53 0.95 7.95 7.81
C GLU A 53 1.12 6.62 7.04
N ALA A 54 2.15 6.53 6.18
CA ALA A 54 2.47 5.28 5.48
C ALA A 54 3.00 4.21 6.45
N ALA A 55 3.83 4.60 7.42
CA ALA A 55 4.34 3.69 8.44
C ALA A 55 3.19 3.19 9.34
N ASP A 56 2.28 4.07 9.75
CA ASP A 56 1.12 3.70 10.56
C ASP A 56 0.18 2.75 9.80
N MET A 57 -0.05 3.02 8.51
CA MET A 57 -0.78 2.09 7.65
C MET A 57 -0.06 0.74 7.48
N GLU A 58 1.27 0.68 7.40
CA GLU A 58 2.01 -0.60 7.36
C GLU A 58 1.82 -1.42 8.65
N ILE A 59 1.81 -0.76 9.80
CA ILE A 59 1.51 -1.37 11.10
C ILE A 59 0.07 -1.91 11.09
N MET A 60 -0.91 -1.09 10.71
CA MET A 60 -2.32 -1.48 10.68
C MET A 60 -2.59 -2.62 9.67
N LEU A 61 -1.94 -2.62 8.51
CA LEU A 61 -2.03 -3.74 7.56
C LEU A 61 -1.41 -5.02 8.13
N SER A 62 -0.37 -4.91 8.95
CA SER A 62 0.22 -6.05 9.65
C SER A 62 -0.73 -6.62 10.70
N GLN A 63 -1.41 -5.78 11.47
CA GLN A 63 -2.45 -6.23 12.40
C GLN A 63 -3.65 -6.84 11.66
N LEU A 64 -4.09 -6.23 10.56
CA LEU A 64 -5.16 -6.75 9.71
C LEU A 64 -4.84 -8.15 9.18
N ARG A 65 -3.58 -8.42 8.81
CA ARG A 65 -3.13 -9.76 8.42
C ARG A 65 -3.29 -10.80 9.53
N LEU A 66 -3.14 -10.41 10.79
CA LEU A 66 -3.41 -11.31 11.93
C LEU A 66 -4.91 -11.53 12.12
N MET A 67 -5.72 -10.49 11.96
CA MET A 67 -7.18 -10.55 12.12
C MET A 67 -7.87 -11.41 11.04
N ILE A 68 -7.55 -11.20 9.76
CA ILE A 68 -8.28 -11.84 8.64
C ILE A 68 -7.47 -12.93 7.91
N GLY A 69 -6.21 -13.11 8.28
CA GLY A 69 -5.30 -14.11 7.72
C GLY A 69 -4.49 -13.60 6.54
N GLY A 70 -3.18 -13.47 6.74
CA GLY A 70 -2.23 -12.97 5.74
C GLY A 70 -2.27 -13.68 4.38
N LYS A 71 -2.47 -15.01 4.36
CA LYS A 71 -2.60 -15.77 3.12
C LYS A 71 -3.75 -15.30 2.22
N ARG A 72 -4.87 -14.84 2.81
CA ARG A 72 -6.00 -14.29 2.04
C ARG A 72 -5.58 -13.00 1.34
N ILE A 73 -4.88 -12.12 2.05
CA ILE A 73 -4.37 -10.86 1.51
C ILE A 73 -3.33 -11.12 0.43
N ASP A 74 -2.41 -12.05 0.65
CA ASP A 74 -1.35 -12.38 -0.32
C ASP A 74 -1.92 -12.93 -1.63
N GLY A 75 -2.92 -13.82 -1.55
CA GLY A 75 -3.62 -14.30 -2.75
C GLY A 75 -4.31 -13.17 -3.54
N LYS A 76 -4.96 -12.22 -2.84
CA LYS A 76 -5.57 -11.05 -3.50
C LYS A 76 -4.51 -10.10 -4.08
N LYS A 77 -3.38 -9.90 -3.38
CA LYS A 77 -2.25 -9.08 -3.83
C LYS A 77 -1.64 -9.65 -5.11
N ALA A 78 -1.40 -10.96 -5.18
CA ALA A 78 -0.87 -11.62 -6.37
C ALA A 78 -1.76 -11.40 -7.61
N ILE A 79 -3.08 -11.58 -7.47
CA ILE A 79 -4.04 -11.34 -8.57
C ILE A 79 -4.02 -9.88 -9.03
N LYS A 80 -3.98 -8.92 -8.09
CA LYS A 80 -3.94 -7.49 -8.41
C LYS A 80 -2.64 -7.08 -9.10
N LEU A 81 -1.49 -7.60 -8.65
CA LEU A 81 -0.20 -7.37 -9.29
C LEU A 81 -0.14 -7.93 -10.70
N GLU A 82 -0.70 -9.13 -10.92
CA GLU A 82 -0.80 -9.71 -12.26
C GLU A 82 -1.63 -8.82 -13.21
N ARG A 83 -2.75 -8.28 -12.73
CA ARG A 83 -3.57 -7.33 -13.50
C ARG A 83 -2.80 -6.05 -13.83
N LEU A 84 -2.11 -5.48 -12.84
CA LEU A 84 -1.30 -4.28 -13.05
C LEU A 84 -0.21 -4.54 -14.11
N ARG A 85 0.47 -5.69 -14.04
CA ARG A 85 1.47 -6.09 -15.05
C ARG A 85 0.87 -6.15 -16.46
N LYS A 86 -0.34 -6.70 -16.61
CA LYS A 86 -1.04 -6.71 -17.89
C LYS A 86 -1.35 -5.31 -18.41
N THR A 87 -1.91 -4.44 -17.56
CA THR A 87 -2.20 -3.04 -17.92
C THR A 87 -0.93 -2.31 -18.33
N LEU A 88 0.19 -2.50 -17.63
CA LEU A 88 1.47 -1.90 -18.01
C LEU A 88 1.98 -2.41 -19.37
N ASN A 89 1.85 -3.71 -19.65
CA ASN A 89 2.24 -4.27 -20.94
C ASN A 89 1.37 -3.75 -22.09
N GLU A 90 0.06 -3.62 -21.88
CA GLU A 90 -0.86 -3.05 -22.87
C GLU A 90 -0.49 -1.60 -23.20
N VAL A 91 -0.25 -0.78 -22.17
CA VAL A 91 0.20 0.60 -22.32
C VAL A 91 1.55 0.67 -23.04
N ASN A 92 2.52 -0.17 -22.67
CA ASN A 92 3.83 -0.19 -23.32
C ASN A 92 3.77 -0.67 -24.77
N ASN A 93 2.92 -1.64 -25.10
CA ASN A 93 2.75 -2.10 -26.49
C ASN A 93 2.12 -0.99 -27.36
N VAL A 94 1.16 -0.22 -26.83
CA VAL A 94 0.59 0.94 -27.53
C VAL A 94 1.64 2.00 -27.83
N PHE A 95 2.63 2.20 -26.95
CA PHE A 95 3.74 3.14 -27.19
C PHE A 95 4.80 2.61 -28.17
N LEU A 96 4.87 1.30 -28.38
CA LEU A 96 5.81 0.67 -29.34
C LEU A 96 5.21 0.51 -30.74
N ASP A 97 3.88 0.53 -30.87
CA ASP A 97 3.17 0.45 -32.15
C ASP A 97 3.09 1.80 -32.90
N ASN A 98 3.48 2.91 -32.27
CA ASN A 98 3.63 4.21 -32.93
C ASN A 98 5.05 4.37 -33.49
N GLU A 99 5.27 3.94 -34.74
CA GLU A 99 6.56 4.02 -35.46
C GLU A 99 7.24 5.42 -35.48
N GLU A 100 6.51 6.50 -35.19
CA GLU A 100 7.08 7.85 -35.09
C GLU A 100 7.88 8.10 -33.80
N ASP A 101 7.57 7.44 -32.68
CA ASP A 101 8.19 7.69 -31.38
C ASP A 101 9.56 6.98 -31.22
N VAL A 102 9.76 5.86 -31.92
CA VAL A 102 11.04 5.10 -31.92
C VAL A 102 12.18 5.92 -32.55
N LYS A 103 11.88 6.79 -33.52
CA LYS A 103 12.89 7.64 -34.18
C LYS A 103 13.39 8.80 -33.31
N ARG A 104 12.71 9.11 -32.20
CA ARG A 104 13.07 10.25 -31.33
C ARG A 104 14.02 9.89 -30.19
N ILE A 105 14.21 8.60 -29.90
CA ILE A 105 15.04 8.11 -28.79
C ILE A 105 16.43 7.65 -29.29
N ALA A 106 16.60 7.42 -30.60
CA ALA A 106 17.87 7.02 -31.21
C ALA A 106 18.65 8.18 -31.86
N GLY A 107 18.39 9.44 -31.47
CA GLY A 107 19.08 10.64 -31.95
C GLY A 107 19.68 11.45 -30.81
#